data_AF-A0A9C8ZZ27-F1
#
_entry.id   AF-A0A9C8ZZ27-F1
#
_cell.length_a   1.000
_cell.length_b   1.000
_cell.length_c   1.000
_cell.angle_alpha   90.00
_cell.angle_beta   90.00
_cell.angle_gamma   90.00
#
_symmetry.space_group_name_H-M   'P 1'
#
loop_
_entity.id
_entity.type
_entity.pdbx_description
1 polymer ?
#
loop_
_entity_poly.entity_id
_entity_poly.type
_entity_poly.pdbx_seq_one_letter_code
_entity_poly.pdbx_strand_id
1 'polypeptide(L)'
;MSNNNVFSYPGDEIDVTWDGRLCIHIEECGRAEGELFVTGRNPWCLPDTSSIDEVIEVCERCPSGALTYNVKSGNVEQAPDENTVLVSYNGPLFITGDLEIEGLADDMPEIQHRVALCRCGKSSNKPFCDNSHIKADFIDYGAVGERGADTVAKGGKLNIRLFQDGPLKITGNMKIMASSGRVAWQGDETALCRCGASEKKPFCDGSHRKIGFSSK
;
A
#
# COMPACT_ATOMS: atom_id res chain seq x y z
N MET A 1 10.93 -12.73 7.63
CA MET A 1 9.63 -13.44 7.79
C MET A 1 9.59 -14.56 6.78
N SER A 2 9.09 -15.76 7.11
CA SER A 2 9.12 -16.90 6.17
C SER A 2 8.17 -16.68 4.97
N ASN A 3 8.53 -17.22 3.80
CA ASN A 3 7.68 -17.28 2.58
C ASN A 3 6.38 -18.11 2.76
N ASN A 4 6.03 -18.49 3.98
CA ASN A 4 4.92 -19.41 4.28
C ASN A 4 3.52 -18.77 4.15
N ASN A 5 3.42 -17.49 3.77
CA ASN A 5 2.16 -16.75 3.70
C ASN A 5 1.81 -16.26 2.29
N VAL A 6 2.44 -16.80 1.24
CA VAL A 6 2.09 -16.51 -0.15
C VAL A 6 1.32 -17.71 -0.72
N PHE A 7 0.14 -17.45 -1.26
CA PHE A 7 -0.75 -18.48 -1.80
C PHE A 7 -1.08 -18.16 -3.26
N SER A 8 -0.94 -19.14 -4.14
CA SER A 8 -1.34 -19.03 -5.54
C SER A 8 -2.56 -19.88 -5.82
N TYR A 9 -3.52 -19.29 -6.52
CA TYR A 9 -4.79 -19.90 -6.94
C TYR A 9 -4.77 -19.94 -8.47
N PRO A 10 -4.38 -21.09 -9.07
CA PRO A 10 -4.35 -21.21 -10.51
C PRO A 10 -5.77 -21.26 -11.07
N GLY A 11 -6.00 -20.54 -12.17
CA GLY A 11 -7.19 -20.68 -13.00
C GLY A 11 -6.82 -21.21 -14.38
N ASP A 12 -7.78 -21.31 -15.30
CA ASP A 12 -7.55 -21.71 -16.69
C ASP A 12 -6.88 -20.59 -17.48
N GLU A 13 -7.37 -19.36 -17.37
CA GLU A 13 -6.88 -18.18 -18.12
C GLU A 13 -6.10 -17.17 -17.27
N ILE A 14 -6.37 -17.12 -15.96
CA ILE A 14 -5.81 -16.15 -15.02
C ILE A 14 -5.50 -16.81 -13.68
N ASP A 15 -4.29 -16.58 -13.18
CA ASP A 15 -3.88 -17.01 -11.85
C ASP A 15 -3.99 -15.83 -10.88
N VAL A 16 -4.43 -16.08 -9.66
CA VAL A 16 -4.48 -15.09 -8.57
C VAL A 16 -3.44 -15.45 -7.53
N THR A 17 -2.67 -14.46 -7.05
CA THR A 17 -1.76 -14.62 -5.92
C THR A 17 -2.20 -13.74 -4.76
N TRP A 18 -2.17 -14.32 -3.55
CA TRP A 18 -2.39 -13.62 -2.30
C TRP A 18 -1.14 -13.65 -1.44
N ASP A 19 -0.57 -12.48 -1.13
CA ASP A 19 0.50 -12.32 -0.16
C ASP A 19 -0.06 -11.86 1.20
N GLY A 20 -0.23 -12.82 2.10
CA GLY A 20 -0.71 -12.58 3.46
C GLY A 20 0.20 -11.68 4.31
N ARG A 21 1.44 -11.41 3.88
CA ARG A 21 2.34 -10.46 4.56
C ARG A 21 1.93 -9.01 4.31
N LEU A 22 1.23 -8.73 3.21
CA LEU A 22 0.74 -7.40 2.84
C LEU A 22 -0.73 -7.19 3.19
N CYS A 23 -1.48 -8.27 3.43
CA CYS A 23 -2.91 -8.19 3.67
C CYS A 23 -3.22 -7.57 5.03
N ILE A 24 -3.99 -6.48 5.03
CA ILE A 24 -4.52 -5.85 6.24
C ILE A 24 -6.00 -6.13 6.44
N HIS A 25 -6.57 -7.10 5.72
CA HIS A 25 -7.97 -7.53 5.82
C HIS A 25 -8.98 -6.37 5.72
N ILE A 26 -8.81 -5.50 4.72
CA ILE A 26 -9.75 -4.40 4.40
C ILE A 26 -11.02 -4.86 3.66
N GLU A 27 -11.15 -6.17 3.41
CA GLU A 27 -12.35 -6.82 2.87
C GLU A 27 -12.76 -6.46 1.43
N GLU A 28 -11.92 -5.74 0.66
CA GLU A 28 -12.23 -5.44 -0.76
C GLU A 28 -12.42 -6.70 -1.62
N CYS A 29 -11.69 -7.79 -1.33
CA CYS A 29 -11.88 -9.08 -2.00
C CYS A 29 -13.23 -9.75 -1.66
N GLY A 30 -13.78 -9.49 -0.47
CA GLY A 30 -15.10 -9.97 -0.07
C GLY A 30 -16.26 -9.27 -0.79
N ARG A 31 -15.96 -8.23 -1.57
CA ARG A 31 -16.93 -7.51 -2.42
C ARG A 31 -16.92 -8.00 -3.87
N ALA A 32 -16.19 -9.06 -4.18
CA ALA A 32 -16.25 -9.69 -5.49
C ALA A 32 -17.64 -10.23 -5.79
N GLU A 33 -18.03 -10.23 -7.06
CA GLU A 33 -19.23 -10.90 -7.50
C GLU A 33 -19.06 -12.44 -7.46
N GLY A 34 -20.17 -13.13 -7.19
CA GLY A 34 -20.24 -14.58 -7.27
C GLY A 34 -19.38 -15.30 -6.23
N GLU A 35 -18.63 -16.30 -6.70
CA GLU A 35 -17.88 -17.23 -5.85
C GLU A 35 -16.36 -17.06 -5.95
N LEU A 36 -15.88 -15.91 -6.45
CA LEU A 36 -14.44 -15.68 -6.65
C LEU A 36 -13.66 -15.80 -5.33
N PHE A 37 -14.13 -15.17 -4.25
CA PHE A 37 -13.53 -15.25 -2.91
C PHE A 37 -14.57 -15.64 -1.86
N VAL A 38 -14.41 -16.81 -1.22
CA VAL A 38 -15.38 -17.32 -0.24
C VAL A 38 -14.72 -17.68 1.08
N THR A 39 -14.97 -16.89 2.12
CA THR A 39 -14.45 -17.12 3.47
C THR A 39 -14.81 -18.50 3.99
N GLY A 40 -13.80 -19.25 4.47
CA GLY A 40 -13.97 -20.61 5.00
C GLY A 40 -13.98 -21.73 3.96
N ARG A 41 -13.98 -21.40 2.66
CA ARG A 41 -13.81 -22.38 1.57
C ARG A 41 -12.34 -22.75 1.39
N ASN A 42 -12.07 -23.98 0.95
CA ASN A 42 -10.77 -24.42 0.49
C ASN A 42 -10.89 -25.03 -0.93
N PRO A 43 -10.31 -24.40 -1.98
CA PRO A 43 -9.54 -23.15 -1.93
C PRO A 43 -10.42 -21.92 -1.66
N TRP A 44 -9.84 -20.93 -1.00
CA TRP A 44 -10.52 -19.66 -0.69
C TRP A 44 -10.87 -18.88 -1.97
N CYS A 45 -9.94 -18.82 -2.93
CA CYS A 45 -10.13 -18.18 -4.22
C CYS A 45 -10.28 -19.21 -5.35
N LEU A 46 -11.23 -18.96 -6.26
CA LEU A 46 -11.47 -19.76 -7.46
C LEU A 46 -11.59 -18.83 -8.69
N PRO A 47 -10.49 -18.56 -9.42
CA PRO A 47 -10.50 -17.61 -10.54
C PRO A 47 -11.53 -17.92 -11.62
N ASP A 48 -11.72 -19.21 -11.93
CA ASP A 48 -12.61 -19.68 -13.02
C ASP A 48 -14.11 -19.52 -12.74
N THR A 49 -14.47 -19.02 -11.55
CA THR A 49 -15.88 -18.75 -11.19
C THR A 49 -16.35 -17.35 -11.63
N SER A 50 -15.45 -16.51 -12.12
CA SER A 50 -15.73 -15.15 -12.57
C SER A 50 -15.08 -14.85 -13.92
N SER A 51 -15.50 -13.76 -14.57
CA SER A 51 -14.82 -13.27 -15.78
C SER A 51 -13.41 -12.76 -15.45
N ILE A 52 -12.52 -12.76 -16.44
CA ILE A 52 -11.17 -12.20 -16.30
C ILE A 52 -11.23 -10.74 -15.83
N ASP A 53 -12.14 -9.94 -16.39
CA ASP A 53 -12.31 -8.53 -16.04
C ASP A 53 -12.68 -8.34 -14.56
N GLU A 54 -13.58 -9.18 -14.02
CA GLU A 54 -13.96 -9.14 -12.60
C GLU A 54 -12.78 -9.54 -11.71
N VAL A 55 -12.01 -10.57 -12.09
CA VAL A 55 -10.82 -10.99 -11.33
C VAL A 55 -9.79 -9.86 -11.28
N ILE A 56 -9.53 -9.21 -12.42
CA ILE A 56 -8.62 -8.06 -12.53
C ILE A 56 -9.12 -6.92 -11.63
N GLU A 57 -10.38 -6.50 -11.80
CA GLU A 57 -10.94 -5.38 -11.04
C GLU A 57 -10.84 -5.62 -9.53
N VAL A 58 -11.24 -6.80 -9.06
CA VAL A 58 -11.20 -7.13 -7.62
C VAL A 58 -9.76 -7.11 -7.08
N CYS A 59 -8.80 -7.66 -7.83
CA CYS A 59 -7.39 -7.64 -7.42
C CYS A 59 -6.84 -6.21 -7.38
N GLU A 60 -7.15 -5.38 -8.37
CA GLU A 60 -6.71 -3.99 -8.43
C GLU A 60 -7.36 -3.10 -7.34
N ARG A 61 -8.57 -3.44 -6.88
CA ARG A 61 -9.20 -2.79 -5.72
C ARG A 61 -8.47 -3.07 -4.41
N CYS A 62 -7.59 -4.08 -4.32
CA CYS A 62 -6.83 -4.38 -3.11
C CYS A 62 -5.78 -3.28 -2.83
N PRO A 63 -6.01 -2.37 -1.85
CA PRO A 63 -5.20 -1.17 -1.72
C PRO A 63 -3.83 -1.43 -1.08
N SER A 64 -3.64 -2.61 -0.47
CA SER A 64 -2.34 -3.01 0.09
C SER A 64 -1.46 -3.74 -0.92
N GLY A 65 -1.96 -4.03 -2.12
CA GLY A 65 -1.25 -4.85 -3.11
C GLY A 65 -1.11 -6.33 -2.71
N ALA A 66 -1.86 -6.78 -1.71
CA ALA A 66 -1.80 -8.17 -1.25
C ALA A 66 -2.40 -9.15 -2.25
N LEU A 67 -3.22 -8.69 -3.18
CA LEU A 67 -3.74 -9.47 -4.30
C LEU A 67 -3.09 -8.97 -5.58
N THR A 68 -2.56 -9.92 -6.34
CA THR A 68 -2.03 -9.73 -7.69
C THR A 68 -2.55 -10.84 -8.59
N TYR A 69 -2.43 -10.66 -9.89
CA TYR A 69 -2.84 -11.65 -10.87
C TYR A 69 -1.84 -11.77 -12.00
N ASN A 70 -1.92 -12.90 -12.72
CA ASN A 70 -1.14 -13.13 -13.93
C ASN A 70 -2.07 -13.73 -14.99
N VAL A 71 -2.31 -12.97 -16.07
CA VAL A 71 -3.10 -13.46 -17.20
C VAL A 71 -2.20 -14.27 -18.12
N LYS A 72 -2.58 -15.52 -18.41
CA LYS A 72 -1.73 -16.45 -19.19
C LYS A 72 -1.54 -16.03 -20.65
N SER A 73 -2.40 -15.15 -21.18
CA SER A 73 -2.22 -14.51 -22.48
C SER A 73 -1.05 -13.51 -22.53
N GLY A 74 -0.46 -13.16 -21.37
CA GLY A 74 0.64 -12.22 -21.25
C GLY A 74 0.23 -10.79 -20.86
N ASN A 75 -1.05 -10.55 -20.57
CA ASN A 75 -1.48 -9.28 -20.00
C ASN A 75 -1.00 -9.19 -18.54
N VAL A 76 -0.14 -8.22 -18.27
CA VAL A 76 0.34 -7.91 -16.93
C VAL A 76 -0.39 -6.68 -16.39
N GLU A 77 -0.49 -6.59 -15.07
CA GLU A 77 -0.99 -5.41 -14.39
C GLU A 77 -0.22 -4.16 -14.86
N GLN A 78 -0.93 -3.06 -15.06
CA GLN A 78 -0.34 -1.80 -15.50
C GLN A 78 -0.31 -0.80 -14.35
N ALA A 79 0.71 0.06 -14.37
CA ALA A 79 0.74 1.20 -13.46
C ALA A 79 -0.46 2.13 -13.71
N PRO A 80 -1.05 2.71 -12.65
CA PRO A 80 -2.11 3.69 -12.79
C PRO A 80 -1.61 4.97 -13.46
N ASP A 81 -2.53 5.71 -14.10
CA ASP A 81 -2.23 7.00 -14.76
C ASP A 81 -1.72 8.08 -13.79
N GLU A 82 -1.99 7.94 -12.50
CA GLU A 82 -1.59 8.90 -11.47
C GLU A 82 -1.01 8.19 -10.23
N ASN A 83 0.11 8.72 -9.74
CA ASN A 83 0.65 8.33 -8.45
C ASN A 83 -0.11 9.06 -7.34
N THR A 84 -0.59 8.31 -6.35
CA THR A 84 -1.32 8.86 -5.20
C THR A 84 -0.82 8.30 -3.88
N VAL A 85 -0.90 9.14 -2.85
CA VAL A 85 -0.69 8.78 -1.45
C VAL A 85 -1.93 9.19 -0.67
N LEU A 86 -2.74 8.23 -0.25
CA LEU A 86 -3.88 8.47 0.64
C LEU A 86 -3.43 8.37 2.10
N VAL A 87 -3.62 9.47 2.83
CA VAL A 87 -3.43 9.51 4.29
C VAL A 87 -4.72 9.08 4.97
N SER A 88 -4.83 7.79 5.30
CA SER A 88 -6.07 7.26 5.91
C SER A 88 -6.24 7.71 7.36
N TYR A 89 -7.50 7.88 7.78
CA TYR A 89 -7.88 8.21 9.16
C TYR A 89 -7.39 7.11 10.12
N ASN A 90 -6.63 7.49 11.16
CA ASN A 90 -6.05 6.58 12.17
C ASN A 90 -5.26 5.39 11.61
N GLY A 91 -4.89 5.42 10.33
CA GLY A 91 -4.44 4.25 9.60
C GLY A 91 -3.17 4.46 8.78
N PRO A 92 -2.87 3.53 7.86
CA PRO A 92 -1.67 3.57 7.03
C PRO A 92 -1.66 4.69 5.98
N LEU A 93 -0.53 4.79 5.29
CA LEU A 93 -0.45 5.42 3.98
C LEU A 93 -0.80 4.36 2.93
N PHE A 94 -1.84 4.58 2.13
CA PHE A 94 -2.05 3.79 0.92
C PHE A 94 -1.38 4.51 -0.24
N ILE A 95 -0.47 3.83 -0.93
CA ILE A 95 0.27 4.40 -2.05
C ILE A 95 -0.05 3.57 -3.29
N THR A 96 -0.36 4.27 -4.38
CA THR A 96 -0.68 3.69 -5.68
C THR A 96 0.15 4.38 -6.75
N GLY A 97 0.78 3.63 -7.65
CA GLY A 97 1.72 4.18 -8.65
C GLY A 97 2.53 3.12 -9.38
N ASP A 98 3.59 3.52 -10.08
CA ASP A 98 4.66 2.60 -10.53
C ASP A 98 5.76 2.57 -9.45
N LEU A 99 5.68 1.64 -8.51
CA LEU A 99 6.39 1.74 -7.23
C LEU A 99 7.75 1.04 -7.27
N GLU A 100 8.77 1.70 -6.72
CA GLU A 100 10.06 1.08 -6.38
C GLU A 100 10.41 1.40 -4.93
N ILE A 101 10.57 0.38 -4.09
CA ILE A 101 10.88 0.59 -2.67
C ILE A 101 12.34 0.21 -2.40
N GLU A 102 13.17 1.22 -2.15
CA GLU A 102 14.58 1.05 -1.83
C GLU A 102 14.79 0.75 -0.34
N GLY A 103 15.58 -0.29 -0.06
CA GLY A 103 15.96 -0.69 1.31
C GLY A 103 15.00 -1.68 1.96
N LEU A 104 14.13 -2.34 1.19
CA LEU A 104 13.47 -3.57 1.64
C LEU A 104 14.51 -4.68 1.84
N ALA A 105 14.27 -5.56 2.80
CA ALA A 105 15.04 -6.77 2.97
C ALA A 105 14.72 -7.78 1.85
N ASP A 106 15.67 -8.62 1.47
CA ASP A 106 15.52 -9.60 0.37
C ASP A 106 14.37 -10.60 0.58
N ASP A 107 13.91 -10.81 1.82
CA ASP A 107 12.82 -11.71 2.17
C ASP A 107 11.44 -11.04 2.17
N MET A 108 11.36 -9.76 1.79
CA MET A 108 10.11 -9.00 1.74
C MET A 108 9.38 -9.15 0.40
N PRO A 109 8.04 -8.96 0.38
CA PRO A 109 7.24 -8.97 -0.84
C PRO A 109 7.76 -8.00 -1.90
N GLU A 110 7.70 -8.43 -3.16
CA GLU A 110 7.83 -7.53 -4.31
C GLU A 110 6.58 -6.66 -4.41
N ILE A 111 6.79 -5.34 -4.59
CA ILE A 111 5.71 -4.35 -4.68
C ILE A 111 5.80 -3.70 -6.04
N GLN A 112 4.69 -3.70 -6.78
CA GLN A 112 4.63 -3.10 -8.11
C GLN A 112 3.76 -1.85 -8.10
N HIS A 113 2.46 -1.97 -7.76
CA HIS A 113 1.53 -0.87 -8.01
C HIS A 113 0.76 -0.32 -6.81
N ARG A 114 0.64 -1.10 -5.73
CA ARG A 114 -0.13 -0.72 -4.54
C ARG A 114 0.57 -1.19 -3.27
N VAL A 115 0.55 -0.38 -2.22
CA VAL A 115 1.12 -0.75 -0.92
C VAL A 115 0.47 0.02 0.23
N ALA A 116 0.30 -0.66 1.37
CA ALA A 116 -0.08 -0.04 2.64
C ALA A 116 1.16 0.09 3.56
N LEU A 117 1.66 1.31 3.74
CA LEU A 117 2.82 1.58 4.60
C LEU A 117 2.42 2.04 6.00
N CYS A 118 3.17 1.57 6.99
CA CYS A 118 2.98 1.91 8.39
C CYS A 118 3.22 3.41 8.61
N ARG A 119 2.25 4.05 9.26
CA ARG A 119 2.30 5.48 9.62
C ARG A 119 2.38 5.73 11.13
N CYS A 120 1.96 4.73 11.93
CA CYS A 120 1.88 4.83 13.38
C CYS A 120 3.18 4.47 14.12
N GLY A 121 4.15 3.86 13.43
CA GLY A 121 5.41 3.40 14.01
C GLY A 121 5.36 2.08 14.79
N LYS A 122 4.20 1.41 14.87
CA LYS A 122 3.99 0.23 15.73
C LYS A 122 3.92 -1.11 15.01
N SER A 123 3.91 -1.11 13.67
CA SER A 123 3.92 -2.35 12.89
C SER A 123 5.10 -3.25 13.27
N SER A 124 4.87 -4.54 13.36
CA SER A 124 5.88 -5.59 13.48
C SER A 124 6.34 -6.11 12.12
N ASN A 125 5.72 -5.64 11.04
CA ASN A 125 6.08 -5.92 9.64
C ASN A 125 6.55 -4.67 8.91
N LYS A 126 7.39 -3.83 9.54
CA LYS A 126 7.85 -2.57 8.92
C LYS A 126 8.62 -2.87 7.62
N PRO A 127 8.44 -2.05 6.57
CA PRO A 127 7.71 -0.78 6.55
C PRO A 127 6.19 -0.90 6.33
N PHE A 128 5.66 -2.11 6.13
CA PHE A 128 4.25 -2.35 5.83
C PHE A 128 3.36 -2.17 7.06
N CYS A 129 2.10 -1.85 6.81
CA CYS A 129 1.07 -1.86 7.84
C CYS A 129 0.61 -3.29 8.14
N ASP A 130 0.40 -3.60 9.41
CA ASP A 130 -0.09 -4.90 9.91
C ASP A 130 -1.27 -4.73 10.88
N ASN A 131 -1.97 -3.59 10.78
CA ASN A 131 -3.04 -3.17 11.70
C ASN A 131 -2.65 -2.91 13.16
N SER A 132 -1.35 -2.89 13.50
CA SER A 132 -0.90 -2.53 14.86
C SER A 132 -1.35 -1.13 15.31
N HIS A 133 -1.71 -0.25 14.39
CA HIS A 133 -2.27 1.08 14.69
C HIS A 133 -3.57 1.01 15.51
N ILE A 134 -4.38 -0.05 15.36
CA ILE A 134 -5.63 -0.25 16.11
C ILE A 134 -5.32 -0.49 17.59
N LYS A 135 -4.45 -1.48 17.87
CA LYS A 135 -4.04 -1.80 19.25
C LYS A 135 -3.22 -0.69 19.89
N ALA A 136 -2.51 0.10 19.08
CA ALA A 136 -1.72 1.24 19.53
C ALA A 136 -2.54 2.50 19.78
N ASP A 137 -3.84 2.49 19.50
CA ASP A 137 -4.73 3.66 19.58
C ASP A 137 -4.15 4.88 18.84
N PHE A 138 -3.69 4.65 17.62
CA PHE A 138 -3.07 5.71 16.82
C PHE A 138 -4.12 6.72 16.38
N ILE A 139 -4.02 7.96 16.88
CA ILE A 139 -4.92 9.05 16.52
C ILE A 139 -4.25 10.00 15.54
N ASP A 140 -4.81 10.06 14.33
CA ASP A 140 -4.50 11.07 13.33
C ASP A 140 -5.64 11.16 12.29
N TYR A 141 -6.21 12.35 12.13
CA TYR A 141 -7.37 12.58 11.28
C TYR A 141 -7.08 12.49 9.77
N GLY A 142 -5.84 12.28 9.35
CA GLY A 142 -5.43 12.26 7.93
C GLY A 142 -5.51 13.64 7.28
N ALA A 143 -5.37 14.71 8.06
CA ALA A 143 -5.27 16.07 7.56
C ALA A 143 -3.89 16.29 6.90
N VAL A 144 -3.87 17.06 5.82
CA VAL A 144 -2.64 17.41 5.08
C VAL A 144 -2.62 18.93 4.95
N GLY A 145 -1.72 19.56 5.71
CA GLY A 145 -1.71 21.01 5.92
C GLY A 145 -0.81 21.82 4.97
N GLU A 146 0.13 21.18 4.29
CA GLU A 146 1.04 21.86 3.36
C GLU A 146 0.51 21.75 1.92
N ARG A 147 0.63 22.83 1.14
CA ARG A 147 0.46 22.77 -0.32
C ARG A 147 1.84 22.56 -0.92
N GLY A 148 1.98 21.53 -1.74
CA GLY A 148 3.21 21.32 -2.50
C GLY A 148 3.24 22.18 -3.77
N ALA A 149 4.26 21.96 -4.59
CA ALA A 149 4.40 22.65 -5.85
C ALA A 149 3.32 22.19 -6.84
N ASP A 150 2.90 23.09 -7.73
CA ASP A 150 2.06 22.69 -8.86
C ASP A 150 2.88 21.75 -9.75
N THR A 151 2.38 20.53 -9.97
CA THR A 151 2.94 19.59 -10.93
C THR A 151 2.05 19.52 -12.15
N VAL A 152 2.68 19.40 -13.33
CA VAL A 152 1.96 19.24 -14.60
C VAL A 152 2.01 17.78 -15.09
N ALA A 153 2.98 17.00 -14.59
CA ALA A 153 3.15 15.60 -14.95
C ALA A 153 2.09 14.71 -14.27
N LYS A 154 1.82 13.55 -14.86
CA LYS A 154 0.98 12.48 -14.32
C LYS A 154 1.72 11.15 -14.40
N GLY A 155 1.44 10.26 -13.45
CA GLY A 155 2.04 8.93 -13.38
C GLY A 155 3.57 8.93 -13.31
N GLY A 156 4.16 7.88 -13.87
CA GLY A 156 5.61 7.63 -13.87
C GLY A 156 6.10 6.94 -12.60
N LYS A 157 7.37 6.54 -12.60
CA LYS A 157 7.99 5.83 -11.47
C LYS A 157 7.94 6.66 -10.18
N LEU A 158 7.57 6.01 -9.09
CA LEU A 158 7.51 6.55 -7.73
C LEU A 158 8.46 5.78 -6.82
N ASN A 159 9.59 6.40 -6.52
CA ASN A 159 10.63 5.83 -5.69
C ASN A 159 10.32 6.11 -4.21
N ILE A 160 10.36 5.08 -3.38
CA ILE A 160 10.14 5.14 -1.94
C ILE A 160 11.40 4.64 -1.24
N ARG A 161 12.22 5.55 -0.72
CA ARG A 161 13.42 5.21 0.04
C ARG A 161 13.14 5.15 1.53
N LEU A 162 13.50 4.02 2.14
CA LEU A 162 13.38 3.80 3.58
C LEU A 162 14.62 4.35 4.30
N PHE A 163 14.49 5.45 5.05
CA PHE A 163 15.56 5.87 5.95
C PHE A 163 15.55 5.00 7.21
N GLN A 164 16.70 4.41 7.55
CA GLN A 164 16.89 3.68 8.81
C GLN A 164 16.44 4.55 9.99
N ASP A 165 15.54 4.01 10.83
CA ASP A 165 15.02 4.70 12.02
C ASP A 165 14.41 6.09 11.72
N GLY A 166 14.03 6.32 10.46
CA GLY A 166 13.66 7.62 9.92
C GLY A 166 12.42 7.59 9.03
N PRO A 167 12.18 8.65 8.24
CA PRO A 167 10.99 8.79 7.41
C PRO A 167 11.02 7.91 6.14
N LEU A 168 9.91 7.94 5.42
CA LEU A 168 9.81 7.48 4.04
C LEU A 168 10.11 8.67 3.13
N LYS A 169 11.16 8.61 2.31
CA LYS A 169 11.41 9.64 1.29
C LYS A 169 10.77 9.18 -0.01
N ILE A 170 9.87 9.99 -0.54
CA ILE A 170 9.16 9.69 -1.78
C ILE A 170 9.60 10.68 -2.84
N THR A 171 10.01 10.17 -4.00
CA THR A 171 10.46 10.95 -5.15
C THR A 171 9.78 10.43 -6.43
N GLY A 172 9.33 11.33 -7.28
CA GLY A 172 8.44 11.06 -8.40
C GLY A 172 7.16 11.89 -8.28
N ASN A 173 6.57 12.26 -9.41
CA ASN A 173 5.35 13.05 -9.45
C ASN A 173 4.22 12.33 -8.73
N MET A 174 3.57 12.97 -7.76
CA MET A 174 2.49 12.37 -6.96
C MET A 174 1.50 13.41 -6.43
N LYS A 175 0.32 12.91 -6.05
CA LYS A 175 -0.68 13.64 -5.28
C LYS A 175 -0.85 13.03 -3.89
N ILE A 176 -0.89 13.84 -2.84
CA ILE A 176 -1.27 13.38 -1.51
C ILE A 176 -2.73 13.76 -1.26
N MET A 177 -3.54 12.76 -0.96
CA MET A 177 -4.94 12.89 -0.62
C MET A 177 -5.10 12.84 0.91
N ALA A 178 -5.87 13.79 1.44
CA ALA A 178 -6.31 13.72 2.82
C ALA A 178 -7.36 12.60 2.99
N SER A 179 -7.63 12.19 4.22
CA SER A 179 -8.64 11.16 4.55
C SER A 179 -10.03 11.44 3.95
N SER A 180 -10.37 12.71 3.74
CA SER A 180 -11.58 13.17 3.05
C SER A 180 -11.67 12.82 1.55
N GLY A 181 -10.59 12.32 0.93
CA GLY A 181 -10.45 12.14 -0.52
C GLY A 181 -10.00 13.40 -1.28
N ARG A 182 -9.97 14.58 -0.63
CA ARG A 182 -9.47 15.81 -1.23
C ARG A 182 -7.97 15.71 -1.54
N VAL A 183 -7.58 16.00 -2.78
CA VAL A 183 -6.18 16.29 -3.14
C VAL A 183 -5.72 17.52 -2.36
N ALA A 184 -4.74 17.33 -1.48
CA ALA A 184 -4.31 18.36 -0.54
C ALA A 184 -2.90 18.87 -0.82
N TRP A 185 -2.06 18.05 -1.42
CA TRP A 185 -0.69 18.38 -1.78
C TRP A 185 -0.33 17.69 -3.11
N GLN A 186 0.52 18.31 -3.91
CA GLN A 186 1.09 17.75 -5.14
C GLN A 186 2.56 18.13 -5.21
N GLY A 187 3.38 17.30 -5.84
CA GLY A 187 4.82 17.54 -5.93
C GLY A 187 5.55 16.31 -6.43
N ASP A 188 6.85 16.45 -6.63
CA ASP A 188 7.74 15.38 -7.09
C ASP A 188 8.66 14.85 -5.97
N GLU A 189 8.63 15.47 -4.79
CA GLU A 189 9.47 15.08 -3.68
C GLU A 189 8.86 15.43 -2.32
N THR A 190 8.86 14.47 -1.38
CA THR A 190 8.53 14.74 0.02
C THR A 190 9.11 13.70 0.98
N ALA A 191 9.04 13.96 2.28
CA ALA A 191 9.37 12.99 3.33
C ALA A 191 8.17 12.77 4.27
N LEU A 192 7.65 11.55 4.31
CA LEU A 192 6.50 11.19 5.13
C LEU A 192 6.91 10.55 6.46
N CYS A 193 6.21 10.95 7.52
CA CYS A 193 6.36 10.37 8.84
C CYS A 193 5.84 8.92 8.85
N ARG A 194 6.69 8.01 9.33
CA ARG A 194 6.28 6.63 9.66
C ARG A 194 6.45 6.26 11.13
N CYS A 195 6.94 7.17 11.96
CA CYS A 195 7.17 6.93 13.39
C CYS A 195 5.94 7.21 14.27
N GLY A 196 4.89 7.82 13.73
CA GLY A 196 3.68 8.21 14.46
C GLY A 196 3.80 9.48 15.32
N ALA A 197 5.00 10.05 15.48
CA ALA A 197 5.23 11.15 16.43
C ALA A 197 5.37 12.55 15.82
N SER A 198 5.31 12.71 14.49
CA SER A 198 5.42 14.04 13.87
C SER A 198 4.28 14.96 14.32
N GLU A 199 4.60 16.23 14.57
CA GLU A 199 3.62 17.30 14.82
C GLU A 199 3.10 17.91 13.52
N LYS A 200 3.74 17.58 12.38
CA LYS A 200 3.39 18.04 11.02
C LYS A 200 2.92 16.89 10.13
N LYS A 201 2.19 15.92 10.69
CA LYS A 201 1.67 14.78 9.92
C LYS A 201 0.89 15.27 8.69
N PRO A 202 1.01 14.59 7.54
CA PRO A 202 1.72 13.32 7.32
C PRO A 202 3.24 13.47 7.13
N PHE A 203 3.78 14.69 7.13
CA PHE A 203 5.18 14.96 6.83
C PHE A 203 6.10 14.66 8.02
N CYS A 204 7.36 14.38 7.73
CA CYS A 204 8.39 14.22 8.75
C CYS A 204 8.94 15.57 9.22
N ASP A 205 8.99 15.75 10.53
CA ASP A 205 9.51 16.94 11.22
C ASP A 205 10.79 16.65 12.04
N GLY A 206 11.31 15.42 11.95
CA GLY A 206 12.47 14.96 12.72
C GLY A 206 12.13 14.33 14.08
N SER A 207 10.86 14.25 14.48
CA SER A 207 10.44 13.72 15.79
C SER A 207 10.87 12.26 16.03
N HIS A 208 11.11 11.47 14.98
CA HIS A 208 11.66 10.11 15.06
C HIS A 208 12.97 10.04 15.86
N ARG A 209 13.85 11.05 15.76
CA ARG A 209 15.11 11.10 16.52
C ARG A 209 14.87 11.30 18.01
N LYS A 210 13.91 12.16 18.35
CA LYS A 210 13.57 12.51 19.73
C LYS A 210 12.96 11.32 20.48
N ILE A 211 12.10 10.56 19.80
CA ILE A 211 11.40 9.42 20.41
C ILE A 211 12.19 8.10 20.32
N GLY A 212 13.39 8.11 19.73
CA GLY A 212 14.18 6.90 19.51
C GLY A 212 13.45 5.86 18.66
N PHE A 213 12.74 6.30 17.61
CA PHE A 213 12.01 5.39 16.74
C PHE A 213 12.97 4.34 16.16
N SER A 214 12.59 3.07 16.23
CA SER A 214 13.33 1.99 15.57
C SER A 214 12.49 1.39 14.46
N SER A 215 13.10 1.26 13.28
CA SER A 215 12.48 0.65 12.12
C SER A 215 12.73 -0.86 12.00
N LYS A 216 13.32 -1.46 13.04
CA LYS A 216 13.38 -2.90 13.19
C LYS A 216 11.98 -3.49 13.38
#